data_AF-A0A645BYE9-F1
#
_entry.id   AF-A0A645BYE9-F1
#
_cell.length_a   1.000
_cell.length_b   1.000
_cell.length_c   1.000
_cell.angle_alpha   90.00
_cell.angle_beta   90.00
_cell.angle_gamma   90.00
#
_symmetry.space_group_name_H-M   'P 1'
#
loop_
_entity.id
_entity.type
_entity.pdbx_description
1 polymer ?
#
loop_
_entity_poly.entity_id
_entity_poly.type
_entity_poly.pdbx_seq_one_letter_code
_entity_poly.pdbx_strand_id
1 'polypeptide(L)'
;MSKDYYIMNNGRLKRKDNTIYFVDDEESKRALPVEQVNSIHLYGEVDLNTKMINYISQFGIILNFYNYYGYYTGSFYPRKKNVSGFSLVCQSACYLDYDERLYLAKSFIESAVHHILRNMRYYKVDEELINKIKK
;
A
#
# COMPACT_ATOMS: atom_id res chain seq x y z
N MET A 1 5.22 -15.72 -2.55
CA MET A 1 5.06 -14.25 -2.45
C MET A 1 3.63 -13.97 -2.06
N SER A 2 3.43 -13.18 -1.01
CA SER A 2 2.11 -12.64 -0.67
C SER A 2 1.64 -11.69 -1.78
N LYS A 3 0.33 -11.59 -1.98
CA LYS A 3 -0.30 -10.84 -3.07
C LYS A 3 -1.27 -9.80 -2.53
N ASP A 4 -1.47 -8.74 -3.30
CA ASP A 4 -2.52 -7.77 -3.05
C ASP A 4 -3.82 -8.25 -3.68
N TYR A 5 -4.92 -8.09 -2.95
CA TYR A 5 -6.24 -8.50 -3.39
C TYR A 5 -7.15 -7.29 -3.57
N TYR A 6 -7.85 -7.26 -4.70
CA TYR A 6 -8.73 -6.16 -5.08
C TYR A 6 -10.18 -6.64 -5.07
N ILE A 7 -11.03 -5.96 -4.29
CA ILE A 7 -12.45 -6.24 -4.14
C ILE A 7 -13.23 -5.06 -4.72
N MET A 8 -13.81 -5.29 -5.89
CA MET A 8 -14.61 -4.31 -6.62
C MET A 8 -16.11 -4.44 -6.31
N ASN A 9 -16.56 -5.64 -5.95
CA ASN A 9 -17.96 -5.92 -5.68
C ASN A 9 -18.33 -5.49 -4.26
N ASN A 10 -19.59 -5.15 -4.08
CA ASN A 10 -20.21 -4.99 -2.76
C ASN A 10 -20.32 -6.36 -2.08
N GLY A 11 -20.31 -6.37 -0.75
CA GLY A 11 -20.50 -7.60 0.00
C GLY A 11 -19.88 -7.57 1.38
N ARG A 12 -19.40 -8.71 1.85
CA ARG A 12 -18.93 -8.88 3.23
C ARG A 12 -17.67 -9.72 3.34
N LEU A 13 -16.71 -9.20 4.11
CA LEU A 13 -15.56 -9.96 4.58
C LEU A 13 -15.91 -10.72 5.86
N LYS A 14 -15.75 -12.05 5.81
CA LYS A 14 -15.98 -12.96 6.93
C LYS A 14 -14.76 -13.83 7.15
N ARG A 15 -14.41 -14.08 8.41
CA ARG A 15 -13.47 -15.13 8.77
C ARG A 15 -14.23 -16.45 8.90
N LYS A 16 -13.73 -17.52 8.27
CA LYS A 16 -14.10 -18.90 8.56
C LYS A 16 -12.81 -19.69 8.76
N ASP A 17 -12.62 -20.22 9.98
CA ASP A 17 -11.41 -20.90 10.42
C ASP A 17 -10.15 -20.05 10.20
N ASN A 18 -9.21 -20.52 9.37
CA ASN A 18 -7.98 -19.81 9.04
C ASN A 18 -8.04 -19.04 7.70
N THR A 19 -9.21 -18.97 7.07
CA THR A 19 -9.39 -18.39 5.74
C THR A 19 -10.28 -17.14 5.82
N ILE A 20 -9.90 -16.12 5.07
CA ILE A 20 -10.74 -14.95 4.84
C ILE A 20 -11.66 -15.30 3.67
N TYR A 21 -12.96 -15.09 3.84
CA TYR A 21 -13.94 -15.22 2.77
C TYR A 21 -14.50 -13.85 2.44
N PHE A 22 -14.49 -13.51 1.17
CA PHE A 22 -15.34 -12.47 0.64
C PHE A 22 -16.61 -13.14 0.09
N VAL A 23 -17.77 -12.64 0.50
CA VAL A 23 -19.08 -13.05 0.00
C VAL A 23 -19.72 -11.82 -0.60
N ASP A 24 -19.98 -11.83 -1.90
CA ASP A 24 -20.71 -10.72 -2.55
C ASP A 24 -22.22 -10.84 -2.35
N ASP A 25 -22.95 -9.83 -2.81
CA ASP A 25 -24.42 -9.76 -2.72
C ASP A 25 -25.12 -10.86 -3.53
N GLU A 26 -24.43 -11.50 -4.48
CA GLU A 26 -24.92 -12.66 -5.25
C GLU A 26 -24.61 -14.00 -4.56
N GLU A 27 -24.15 -13.97 -3.30
CA GLU A 27 -23.73 -15.14 -2.51
C GLU A 27 -22.53 -15.91 -3.11
N SER A 28 -21.79 -15.30 -4.05
CA SER A 28 -20.55 -15.85 -4.57
C SER A 28 -19.44 -15.75 -3.53
N LYS A 29 -18.73 -16.86 -3.32
CA LYS A 29 -17.75 -17.00 -2.24
C LYS A 29 -16.34 -17.07 -2.80
N ARG A 30 -15.53 -16.09 -2.45
CA ARG A 30 -14.10 -16.08 -2.76
C ARG A 30 -13.28 -16.33 -1.50
N ALA A 31 -12.54 -17.44 -1.50
CA ALA A 31 -11.58 -17.75 -0.45
C ALA A 31 -10.26 -17.00 -0.67
N LEU A 32 -9.77 -16.37 0.39
CA LEU A 32 -8.53 -15.60 0.46
C LEU A 32 -7.68 -16.22 1.58
N PRO A 33 -6.76 -17.14 1.27
CA PRO A 33 -5.88 -17.76 2.27
C PRO A 33 -5.03 -16.68 2.94
N VAL A 34 -5.16 -16.52 4.25
CA VAL A 34 -4.60 -15.38 4.99
C VAL A 34 -3.08 -15.24 4.83
N GLU A 35 -2.37 -16.36 4.72
CA GLU A 35 -0.90 -16.40 4.57
C GLU A 35 -0.42 -15.89 3.21
N GLN A 36 -1.31 -15.84 2.22
CA GLN A 36 -1.01 -15.40 0.86
C GLN A 36 -1.42 -13.95 0.62
N VAL A 37 -2.06 -13.30 1.59
CA VAL A 37 -2.57 -11.94 1.47
C VAL A 37 -1.54 -10.97 2.07
N ASN A 38 -1.11 -9.98 1.29
CA ASN A 38 -0.29 -8.86 1.76
C ASN A 38 -1.17 -7.68 2.18
N SER A 39 -2.05 -7.26 1.27
CA SER A 39 -3.02 -6.21 1.51
C SER A 39 -4.33 -6.49 0.76
N ILE A 40 -5.41 -5.87 1.23
CA ILE A 40 -6.74 -5.96 0.61
C ILE A 40 -7.19 -4.53 0.28
N HIS A 41 -7.53 -4.31 -0.98
CA HIS A 41 -8.05 -3.06 -1.52
C HIS A 41 -9.56 -3.17 -1.71
N LEU A 42 -10.32 -2.31 -1.03
CA LEU A 42 -11.78 -2.29 -1.00
C LEU A 42 -12.29 -1.09 -1.79
N TYR A 43 -12.81 -1.36 -2.98
CA TYR A 43 -13.43 -0.35 -3.86
C TYR A 43 -14.96 -0.40 -3.78
N GLY A 44 -15.54 -1.57 -3.52
CA GLY A 44 -16.98 -1.73 -3.29
C GLY A 44 -17.40 -1.38 -1.86
N GLU A 45 -18.72 -1.37 -1.64
CA GLU A 45 -19.32 -1.25 -0.31
C GLU A 45 -19.18 -2.59 0.42
N VAL A 46 -18.22 -2.66 1.35
CA VAL A 46 -17.84 -3.91 2.01
C VAL A 46 -18.05 -3.84 3.52
N ASP A 47 -18.88 -4.76 4.02
CA ASP A 47 -19.09 -5.00 5.43
C ASP A 47 -17.92 -5.79 6.05
N LEU A 48 -17.49 -5.38 7.24
CA LEU A 48 -16.56 -6.11 8.07
C LEU A 48 -16.83 -5.83 9.55
N ASN A 49 -16.38 -6.71 10.43
CA ASN A 49 -16.56 -6.56 11.87
C ASN A 49 -15.24 -6.59 12.63
N THR A 50 -15.29 -6.31 13.92
CA THR A 50 -14.13 -6.30 14.82
C THR A 50 -13.37 -7.63 14.82
N LYS A 51 -14.07 -8.78 14.73
CA LYS A 51 -13.43 -10.11 14.63
C LYS A 51 -12.59 -10.24 13.36
N MET A 52 -13.08 -9.71 12.24
CA MET A 52 -12.37 -9.69 10.96
C MET A 52 -11.12 -8.82 11.04
N ILE A 53 -11.25 -7.57 11.55
CA ILE A 53 -10.13 -6.63 11.76
C ILE A 53 -9.06 -7.23 12.68
N ASN A 54 -9.46 -7.80 13.81
CA ASN A 54 -8.55 -8.43 14.76
C ASN A 54 -7.78 -9.59 14.10
N TYR A 55 -8.44 -10.38 13.26
CA TYR A 55 -7.81 -11.50 12.58
C TYR A 55 -6.76 -11.06 11.57
N ILE A 56 -7.07 -10.15 10.64
CA ILE A 56 -6.09 -9.65 9.65
C ILE A 56 -4.91 -8.93 10.30
N SER A 57 -5.16 -8.25 11.43
CA SER A 57 -4.11 -7.56 12.20
C SER A 57 -3.07 -8.55 12.73
N GLN A 58 -3.49 -9.77 13.13
CA GLN A 58 -2.58 -10.84 13.52
C GLN A 58 -1.68 -11.31 12.38
N PHE A 59 -2.01 -11.06 11.12
CA PHE A 59 -1.18 -11.41 9.97
C PHE A 59 -0.46 -10.21 9.36
N GLY A 60 -0.67 -9.00 9.90
CA GLY A 60 -0.07 -7.78 9.36
C GLY A 60 -0.67 -7.33 8.03
N ILE A 61 -1.87 -7.80 7.69
CA ILE A 61 -2.56 -7.46 6.44
C ILE A 61 -3.14 -6.04 6.55
N ILE A 62 -2.79 -5.19 5.59
CA ILE A 62 -3.29 -3.82 5.48
C ILE A 62 -4.63 -3.83 4.72
N LEU A 63 -5.64 -3.10 5.21
CA LEU A 63 -6.83 -2.79 4.42
C LEU A 63 -6.71 -1.38 3.85
N ASN A 64 -6.93 -1.25 2.55
CA ASN A 64 -6.98 0.03 1.84
C ASN A 64 -8.42 0.29 1.42
N PHE A 65 -8.94 1.46 1.76
CA PHE A 65 -10.30 1.88 1.45
C PHE A 65 -10.28 2.94 0.36
N TYR A 66 -11.23 2.82 -0.57
CA TYR A 66 -11.41 3.77 -1.67
C TYR A 66 -12.85 4.27 -1.66
N ASN A 67 -13.06 5.50 -2.12
CA ASN A 67 -14.41 6.03 -2.27
C ASN A 67 -15.04 5.57 -3.59
N TYR A 68 -16.29 5.95 -3.80
CA TYR A 68 -17.06 5.62 -5.01
C TYR A 68 -16.36 5.98 -6.32
N TYR A 69 -15.51 7.01 -6.34
CA TYR A 69 -14.77 7.45 -7.53
C TYR A 69 -13.39 6.80 -7.65
N GLY A 70 -13.05 5.85 -6.78
CA GLY A 70 -11.76 5.15 -6.75
C GLY A 70 -10.62 5.96 -6.10
N TYR A 71 -10.91 7.10 -5.46
CA TYR A 71 -9.89 7.83 -4.71
C TYR A 71 -9.60 7.14 -3.38
N TYR A 72 -8.31 7.06 -3.05
CA TYR A 72 -7.84 6.52 -1.78
C TYR A 72 -8.42 7.33 -0.61
N THR A 73 -9.18 6.65 0.25
CA THR A 73 -9.80 7.24 1.44
C THR A 73 -8.88 7.11 2.65
N GLY A 74 -8.20 5.99 2.78
CA GLY A 74 -7.34 5.70 3.92
C GLY A 74 -7.04 4.22 4.04
N SER A 75 -6.22 3.88 5.03
CA SER A 75 -5.89 2.49 5.33
C SER A 75 -6.03 2.17 6.80
N PHE A 76 -6.52 0.97 7.09
CA PHE A 76 -6.30 0.34 8.38
C PHE A 76 -4.91 -0.29 8.36
N TYR A 77 -4.00 0.26 9.17
CA TYR A 77 -2.64 -0.22 9.32
C TYR A 77 -2.51 -1.04 10.63
N PRO A 78 -2.26 -2.36 10.57
CA PRO A 78 -2.07 -3.18 11.76
C PRO A 78 -0.92 -2.69 12.65
N ARG A 79 -0.98 -3.04 13.93
CA ARG A 79 0.12 -2.76 14.85
C ARG A 79 1.40 -3.40 14.33
N LYS A 80 2.46 -2.59 14.17
CA LYS A 80 3.78 -3.07 13.74
C LYS A 80 4.28 -4.15 14.69
N LYS A 81 4.62 -5.32 14.14
CA LYS A 81 5.22 -6.43 14.90
C LYS A 81 6.73 -6.25 15.09
N ASN A 82 7.42 -5.79 14.04
CA ASN A 82 8.86 -5.56 14.05
C ASN A 82 9.14 -4.10 14.36
N VAL A 83 9.24 -3.76 15.65
CA VAL A 83 9.55 -2.41 16.10
C VAL A 83 11.01 -2.36 16.54
N SER A 84 11.80 -1.44 15.95
CA SER A 84 13.17 -1.18 16.37
C SER A 84 13.26 0.24 16.92
N GLY A 85 13.44 0.37 18.24
CA GLY A 85 13.63 1.66 18.90
C GLY A 85 14.89 2.37 18.39
N PHE A 86 15.96 1.61 18.16
CA PHE A 86 17.19 2.13 17.57
C PHE A 86 16.92 2.77 16.20
N SER A 87 16.24 2.07 15.29
CA SER A 87 15.91 2.62 13.96
C SER A 87 15.04 3.87 14.05
N LEU A 88 14.06 3.90 14.95
CA LEU A 88 13.19 5.07 15.14
C LEU A 88 13.97 6.30 15.63
N VAL A 89 14.88 6.09 16.58
CA VAL A 89 15.74 7.16 17.10
C VAL A 89 16.67 7.67 16.00
N CYS A 90 17.32 6.79 15.24
CA CYS A 90 18.16 7.18 14.11
C CYS A 90 17.38 7.94 13.03
N GLN A 91 16.18 7.47 12.65
CA GLN A 91 15.31 8.16 11.70
C GLN A 91 14.96 9.57 12.18
N SER A 92 14.69 9.72 13.48
CA SER A 92 14.38 11.01 14.09
C SER A 92 15.61 11.93 14.12
N ALA A 93 16.79 11.39 14.45
CA ALA A 93 18.06 12.12 14.43
C ALA A 93 18.39 12.65 13.02
N CYS A 94 18.29 11.81 11.99
CA CYS A 94 18.50 12.23 10.59
C CYS A 94 17.50 13.31 10.14
N TYR A 95 16.27 13.31 10.67
CA TYR A 95 15.28 14.34 10.33
C TYR A 95 15.55 15.68 11.03
N LEU A 96 16.08 15.64 12.25
CA LEU A 96 16.40 16.84 13.03
C LEU A 96 17.69 17.52 12.53
N ASP A 97 18.64 16.75 12.02
CA ASP A 97 19.84 17.29 11.36
C ASP A 97 19.49 17.83 9.97
N TYR A 98 19.87 19.09 9.72
CA TYR A 98 19.52 19.77 8.47
C TYR A 98 20.23 19.16 7.25
N ASP A 99 21.52 18.86 7.38
CA ASP A 99 22.35 18.40 6.27
C ASP A 99 21.98 16.96 5.87
N GLU A 100 21.76 16.09 6.87
CA GLU A 100 21.27 14.73 6.65
C GLU A 100 19.86 14.72 6.02
N ARG A 101 18.94 15.54 6.54
CA ARG A 101 17.60 15.66 5.98
C ARG A 101 17.63 16.17 4.54
N LEU A 102 18.46 17.19 4.27
CA LEU A 102 18.59 17.77 2.93
C LEU A 102 19.22 16.78 1.96
N TYR A 103 20.22 16.02 2.40
CA TYR A 103 20.83 14.95 1.62
C TYR A 103 19.78 13.91 1.21
N LEU A 104 19.03 13.36 2.15
CA LEU A 104 17.96 12.39 1.86
C LEU A 104 16.90 12.96 0.92
N ALA A 105 16.47 14.21 1.14
CA ALA A 105 15.50 14.88 0.28
C ALA A 105 16.00 14.99 -1.18
N LYS A 106 17.26 15.42 -1.38
CA LYS A 106 17.88 15.50 -2.71
C LYS A 106 17.96 14.12 -3.36
N SER A 107 18.38 13.09 -2.62
CA SER A 107 18.47 11.73 -3.14
C SER A 107 17.12 11.19 -3.67
N PHE A 108 16.00 11.49 -2.99
CA PHE A 108 14.68 11.12 -3.50
C PHE A 108 14.35 11.80 -4.83
N ILE A 109 14.67 13.09 -4.97
CA ILE A 109 14.42 13.86 -6.21
C ILE A 109 15.33 13.37 -7.35
N GLU A 110 16.62 13.20 -7.09
CA GLU A 110 17.58 12.71 -8.08
C GLU A 110 17.19 11.33 -8.61
N SER A 111 16.76 10.43 -7.72
CA SER A 111 16.26 9.11 -8.08
C SER A 111 14.98 9.20 -8.93
N ALA A 112 14.02 10.03 -8.52
CA ALA A 112 12.79 10.25 -9.28
C ALA A 112 13.09 10.77 -10.70
N VAL A 113 13.97 11.77 -10.82
CA VAL A 113 14.42 12.32 -12.12
C VAL A 113 15.11 11.23 -12.96
N HIS A 114 16.00 10.44 -12.36
CA HIS A 114 16.68 9.35 -13.05
C HIS A 114 15.66 8.35 -13.65
N HIS A 115 14.68 7.93 -12.87
CA HIS A 115 13.66 6.97 -13.30
C HIS A 115 12.68 7.56 -14.33
N ILE A 116 12.27 8.82 -14.18
CA ILE A 116 11.44 9.53 -15.17
C ILE A 116 12.17 9.57 -16.51
N LEU A 117 13.42 10.05 -16.53
CA LEU A 117 14.22 10.16 -17.76
C LEU A 117 14.48 8.78 -18.39
N ARG A 118 14.66 7.73 -17.59
CA ARG A 118 14.79 6.35 -18.07
C ARG A 118 13.53 5.89 -18.79
N ASN A 119 12.35 6.11 -18.20
CA ASN A 119 11.07 5.76 -18.80
C ASN A 119 10.82 6.55 -20.09
N MET A 120 11.10 7.86 -20.09
CA MET A 120 10.96 8.69 -21.28
C MET A 120 11.82 8.19 -22.45
N ARG A 121 13.08 7.84 -22.19
CA ARG A 121 13.96 7.24 -23.21
C ARG A 121 13.41 5.90 -23.71
N TYR A 122 12.92 5.05 -22.80
CA TYR A 122 12.34 3.75 -23.16
C TYR A 122 11.12 3.90 -24.09
N TYR A 123 10.24 4.86 -23.80
CA TYR A 123 9.05 5.16 -24.61
C TYR A 123 9.31 6.12 -25.77
N LYS A 124 10.58 6.46 -26.07
CA LYS A 124 10.98 7.36 -27.18
C LYS A 124 10.27 8.72 -27.15
N VAL A 125 10.11 9.28 -25.96
CA VAL A 125 9.59 10.65 -25.79
C VAL A 125 10.58 11.64 -26.41
N ASP A 126 10.06 12.74 -26.95
CA ASP A 126 10.83 13.81 -27.59
C ASP A 126 12.02 14.28 -26.73
N GLU A 127 13.19 14.41 -27.36
CA GLU A 127 14.42 14.85 -26.71
C GLU A 127 14.31 16.26 -26.15
N GLU A 128 13.52 17.13 -26.77
CA GLU A 128 13.31 18.48 -26.24
C GLU A 128 12.69 18.45 -24.84
N LEU A 129 11.72 17.56 -24.61
CA LEU A 129 11.07 17.39 -23.31
C LEU A 129 12.00 16.71 -22.29
N ILE A 130 12.81 15.73 -22.74
CA ILE A 130 13.83 15.08 -21.91
C ILE A 130 14.85 16.12 -21.40
N ASN A 131 15.28 17.04 -22.26
CA ASN A 131 16.27 18.05 -21.91
C ASN A 131 15.72 19.11 -20.94
N LYS A 132 14.40 19.32 -20.88
CA LYS A 132 13.77 20.19 -19.87
C LYS A 132 13.85 19.64 -18.45
N ILE A 133 13.91 18.31 -18.28
CA ILE A 133 13.95 17.63 -16.96
C ILE A 133 15.39 17.36 -16.49
N LYS A 134 16.36 17.31 -17.41
CA LYS A 134 17.78 17.13 -17.07
C LYS A 134 18.44 18.36 -16.44
N LYS A 135 17.87 19.55 -16.60
CA LYS A 135 18.35 20.81 -16.03
C LYS A 135 17.90 20.95 -14.59
#